data_AF-A0A938YY72-F1
#
_entry.id   AF-A0A938YY72-F1
#
_cell.length_a   1.000
_cell.length_b   1.000
_cell.length_c   1.000
_cell.angle_alpha   90.00
_cell.angle_beta   90.00
_cell.angle_gamma   90.00
#
_symmetry.space_group_name_H-M   'P 1'
#
loop_
_entity.id
_entity.type
_entity.pdbx_description
1 polymer ?
#
loop_
_entity_poly.entity_id
_entity_poly.type
_entity_poly.pdbx_seq_one_letter_code
_entity_poly.pdbx_strand_id
1 'polypeptide(L)'
;MSEKEEKKSHLIELDKYLKTGSHIGTKFKTGDMQKYIFKQRKDGLRVLDVSTIDERIRAVASFLSRFEPSKVIAISRKVYGQQPVKEFSEAIGAKAMTARFVPGTFTNPSAKGFVEPGVIIVADPESDKQAIEESVKLRIPVVGLCSTNNYLRNIDVAIPINNKGRKSIALVFFLLAREILKEQGKIKKDTDFKKEPEDFEYKLQEGAEEAEETETKRPKFRRKERR
;
A
#
# COMPACT_ATOMS: atom_id res chain seq x y z
N MET A 1 -27.62 -32.33 2.12
CA MET A 1 -26.82 -31.73 1.04
C MET A 1 -26.34 -30.36 1.52
N SER A 2 -25.60 -30.18 2.62
CA SER A 2 -24.31 -30.75 3.02
C SER A 2 -23.22 -30.58 1.97
N GLU A 3 -22.91 -29.32 1.65
CA GLU A 3 -21.68 -28.94 0.94
C GLU A 3 -20.90 -27.95 1.81
N LYS A 4 -19.87 -28.49 2.45
CA LYS A 4 -18.65 -27.88 2.95
C LYS A 4 -18.51 -26.37 2.70
N GLU A 5 -18.93 -25.55 3.66
CA GLU A 5 -18.14 -24.36 3.99
C GLU A 5 -16.81 -24.88 4.56
N GLU A 6 -15.84 -25.12 3.70
CA GLU A 6 -14.45 -25.13 4.14
C GLU A 6 -14.25 -23.82 4.88
N LYS A 7 -14.07 -23.91 6.20
CA LYS A 7 -13.55 -22.81 7.01
C LYS A 7 -12.23 -22.40 6.36
N LYS A 8 -12.26 -21.46 5.42
CA LYS A 8 -11.06 -20.80 4.92
C LYS A 8 -10.41 -20.24 6.16
N SER A 9 -9.26 -20.81 6.52
CA SER A 9 -8.48 -20.30 7.64
C SER A 9 -8.16 -18.86 7.29
N HIS A 10 -8.65 -17.90 8.06
CA HIS A 10 -8.29 -16.51 7.89
C HIS A 10 -6.87 -16.30 8.44
N LEU A 11 -6.12 -15.35 7.87
CA LEU A 11 -4.76 -15.03 8.37
C LEU A 11 -4.78 -14.47 9.79
N ILE A 12 -5.89 -13.82 10.15
CA ILE A 12 -6.18 -13.21 11.44
C ILE A 12 -7.67 -13.44 11.74
N GLU A 13 -8.05 -13.39 13.01
CA GLU A 13 -9.44 -13.34 13.45
C GLU A 13 -10.27 -12.27 12.71
N LEU A 14 -11.47 -12.66 12.28
CA LEU A 14 -12.42 -11.79 11.56
C LEU A 14 -12.67 -10.46 12.28
N ASP A 15 -12.69 -10.48 13.60
CA ASP A 15 -12.92 -9.29 14.42
C ASP A 15 -11.86 -8.21 14.18
N LYS A 16 -10.59 -8.57 13.95
CA LYS A 16 -9.55 -7.57 13.67
C LYS A 16 -9.74 -6.92 12.29
N TYR A 17 -10.20 -7.69 11.29
CA TYR A 17 -10.57 -7.11 9.98
C TYR A 17 -11.77 -6.16 10.06
N LEU A 18 -12.72 -6.46 10.95
CA LEU A 18 -13.86 -5.59 11.21
C LEU A 18 -13.45 -4.33 11.95
N LYS A 19 -12.64 -4.45 13.01
CA LYS A 19 -12.15 -3.33 13.85
C LYS A 19 -11.30 -2.32 13.09
N THR A 20 -10.47 -2.81 12.16
CA THR A 20 -9.62 -1.96 11.30
C THR A 20 -10.40 -1.30 10.16
N GLY A 21 -11.61 -1.76 9.87
CA GLY A 21 -12.44 -1.25 8.76
C GLY A 21 -11.88 -1.58 7.38
N SER A 22 -11.10 -2.66 7.25
CA SER A 22 -10.42 -3.02 5.99
C SER A 22 -11.37 -3.46 4.89
N HIS A 23 -12.52 -4.00 5.27
CA HIS A 23 -13.61 -4.42 4.38
C HIS A 23 -14.49 -3.26 3.90
N ILE A 24 -14.32 -2.04 4.44
CA ILE A 24 -15.19 -0.90 4.13
C ILE A 24 -14.68 -0.21 2.86
N GLY A 25 -15.43 -0.33 1.77
CA GLY A 25 -15.21 0.37 0.51
C GLY A 25 -15.90 1.74 0.44
N THR A 26 -15.78 2.39 -0.71
CA THR A 26 -16.38 3.71 -0.95
C THR A 26 -17.78 3.62 -1.58
N LYS A 27 -18.47 4.78 -1.66
CA LYS A 27 -19.77 4.91 -2.35
C LYS A 27 -19.67 4.79 -3.87
N PHE A 28 -18.48 4.89 -4.46
CA PHE A 28 -18.24 4.73 -5.90
C PHE A 28 -17.60 3.38 -6.20
N LYS A 29 -17.93 2.83 -7.37
CA LYS A 29 -17.37 1.56 -7.84
C LYS A 29 -16.89 1.69 -9.28
N THR A 30 -15.78 1.06 -9.57
CA THR A 30 -15.28 0.84 -10.93
C THR A 30 -15.73 -0.55 -11.41
N GLY A 31 -15.92 -0.73 -12.72
CA GLY A 31 -16.26 -2.04 -13.30
C GLY A 31 -15.25 -3.13 -12.93
N ASP A 32 -13.96 -2.80 -12.94
CA ASP A 32 -12.86 -3.73 -12.61
C ASP A 32 -12.93 -4.29 -11.18
N MET A 33 -13.41 -3.48 -10.24
CA MET A 33 -13.47 -3.79 -8.81
C MET A 33 -14.77 -4.47 -8.41
N GLN A 34 -15.74 -4.62 -9.32
CA GLN A 34 -17.04 -5.24 -9.07
C GLN A 34 -16.91 -6.65 -8.48
N LYS A 35 -15.92 -7.42 -8.92
CA LYS A 35 -15.67 -8.81 -8.48
C LYS A 35 -15.22 -8.94 -7.02
N TYR A 36 -14.74 -7.86 -6.40
CA TYR A 36 -14.28 -7.87 -5.01
C TYR A 36 -15.34 -7.37 -4.02
N ILE A 37 -16.46 -6.86 -4.53
CA ILE A 37 -17.53 -6.31 -3.70
C ILE A 37 -18.50 -7.44 -3.35
N PHE A 38 -18.68 -7.68 -2.04
CA PHE A 38 -19.62 -8.66 -1.52
C PHE A 38 -21.04 -8.12 -1.46
N LYS A 39 -21.25 -6.99 -0.77
CA LYS A 39 -22.59 -6.39 -0.59
C LYS A 39 -22.55 -4.87 -0.48
N GLN A 40 -23.71 -4.24 -0.67
CA GLN A 40 -23.91 -2.82 -0.41
C GLN A 40 -24.65 -2.64 0.92
N ARG A 41 -24.15 -1.75 1.79
CA ARG A 41 -24.81 -1.39 3.05
C ARG A 41 -25.91 -0.36 2.80
N LYS A 42 -26.82 -0.21 3.77
CA LYS A 42 -27.89 0.81 3.75
C LYS A 42 -27.34 2.24 3.57
N ASP A 43 -26.14 2.51 4.09
CA ASP A 43 -25.47 3.82 4.00
C ASP A 43 -24.86 4.13 2.61
N GLY A 44 -24.98 3.19 1.66
CA GLY A 44 -24.40 3.29 0.31
C GLY A 44 -22.91 2.93 0.24
N LEU A 45 -22.28 2.60 1.37
CA LEU A 45 -20.92 2.04 1.41
C LEU A 45 -20.93 0.60 0.92
N ARG A 46 -19.90 0.22 0.17
CA ARG A 46 -19.72 -1.15 -0.32
C ARG A 46 -18.83 -1.93 0.63
N VAL A 47 -19.13 -3.20 0.80
CA VAL A 47 -18.38 -4.13 1.64
C VAL A 47 -17.57 -5.03 0.72
N LEU A 48 -16.26 -5.09 0.93
CA LEU A 48 -15.34 -6.01 0.28
C LEU A 48 -15.39 -7.37 0.98
N ASP A 49 -15.20 -8.44 0.22
CA ASP A 49 -15.10 -9.79 0.77
C ASP A 49 -13.73 -10.01 1.43
N VAL A 50 -13.73 -10.28 2.75
CA VAL A 50 -12.51 -10.52 3.54
C VAL A 50 -11.77 -11.78 3.07
N SER A 51 -12.49 -12.81 2.61
CA SER A 51 -11.87 -14.05 2.13
C SER A 51 -10.99 -13.79 0.91
N THR A 52 -11.49 -12.97 -0.02
CA THR A 52 -10.73 -12.56 -1.19
C THR A 52 -9.53 -11.68 -0.83
N ILE A 53 -9.61 -10.88 0.23
CA ILE A 53 -8.47 -10.10 0.74
C ILE A 53 -7.35 -11.04 1.21
N ASP A 54 -7.69 -12.04 2.05
CA ASP A 54 -6.73 -13.01 2.56
C ASP A 54 -6.03 -13.79 1.44
N GLU A 55 -6.79 -14.26 0.45
CA GLU A 55 -6.25 -14.97 -0.71
C GLU A 55 -5.26 -14.11 -1.51
N ARG A 56 -5.60 -12.83 -1.71
CA ARG A 56 -4.73 -11.88 -2.42
C ARG A 56 -3.47 -11.57 -1.64
N ILE A 57 -3.56 -11.41 -0.32
CA ILE A 57 -2.40 -11.18 0.55
C ILE A 57 -1.45 -12.39 0.48
N ARG A 58 -1.96 -13.62 0.58
CA ARG A 58 -1.13 -14.84 0.45
C ARG A 58 -0.45 -14.95 -0.91
N ALA A 59 -1.21 -14.71 -1.98
CA ALA A 59 -0.68 -14.76 -3.33
C ALA A 59 0.44 -13.72 -3.53
N VAL A 60 0.25 -12.50 -3.03
CA VAL A 60 1.26 -11.43 -3.09
C VAL A 60 2.45 -11.76 -2.21
N ALA A 61 2.27 -12.31 -1.01
CA ALA A 61 3.39 -12.69 -0.14
C ALA A 61 4.25 -13.78 -0.78
N SER A 62 3.64 -14.81 -1.37
CA SER A 62 4.36 -15.87 -2.11
C SER A 62 5.02 -15.35 -3.40
N PHE A 63 4.44 -14.32 -4.03
CA PHE A 63 5.05 -13.65 -5.17
C PHE A 63 6.28 -12.84 -4.76
N LEU A 64 6.16 -12.03 -3.71
CA LEU A 64 7.22 -11.14 -3.20
C LEU A 64 8.38 -11.91 -2.55
N SER A 65 8.12 -13.08 -1.95
CA SER A 65 9.17 -13.90 -1.33
C SER A 65 10.21 -14.42 -2.34
N ARG A 66 9.87 -14.47 -3.63
CA ARG A 66 10.77 -14.89 -4.72
C ARG A 66 11.77 -13.82 -5.15
N PHE A 67 11.52 -12.57 -4.79
CA PHE A 67 12.40 -11.46 -5.14
C PHE A 67 13.41 -11.19 -4.02
N GLU A 68 14.57 -10.69 -4.41
CA GLU A 68 15.54 -10.16 -3.46
C GLU A 68 14.94 -8.94 -2.73
N PRO A 69 15.03 -8.86 -1.39
CA PRO A 69 14.46 -7.76 -0.62
C PRO A 69 14.85 -6.38 -1.15
N SER A 70 16.11 -6.19 -1.54
CA SER A 70 16.62 -4.90 -2.04
C SER A 70 15.96 -4.43 -3.35
N LYS A 71 15.39 -5.34 -4.13
CA LYS A 71 14.70 -5.04 -5.40
C LYS A 71 13.20 -4.80 -5.23
N VAL A 72 12.66 -5.07 -4.04
CA VAL A 72 11.27 -4.74 -3.70
C VAL A 72 11.21 -3.27 -3.28
N ILE A 73 10.39 -2.48 -3.95
CA ILE A 73 10.15 -1.08 -3.58
C ILE A 73 8.71 -0.89 -3.14
N ALA A 74 8.52 -0.42 -1.92
CA ALA A 74 7.22 -0.02 -1.40
C ALA A 74 7.06 1.50 -1.50
N ILE A 75 5.95 1.95 -2.08
CA ILE A 75 5.70 3.35 -2.45
C ILE A 75 4.39 3.80 -1.82
N SER A 76 4.43 4.96 -1.16
CA SER A 76 3.22 5.64 -0.71
C SER A 76 3.48 7.14 -0.61
N ARG A 77 2.86 7.91 -1.50
CA ARG A 77 2.75 9.36 -1.32
C ARG A 77 1.78 9.74 -0.21
N LYS A 78 0.80 8.90 0.07
CA LYS A 78 -0.26 9.18 1.04
C LYS A 78 0.29 9.18 2.46
N VAL A 79 -0.02 10.23 3.23
CA VAL A 79 0.42 10.40 4.64
C VAL A 79 0.17 9.14 5.46
N TYR A 80 -1.04 8.58 5.38
CA TYR A 80 -1.41 7.38 6.16
C TYR A 80 -0.66 6.11 5.75
N GLY A 81 -0.09 6.06 4.55
CA GLY A 81 0.70 4.93 4.06
C GLY A 81 2.21 5.11 4.22
N GLN A 82 2.69 6.30 4.61
CA GLN A 82 4.13 6.56 4.75
C GLN A 82 4.75 5.72 5.86
N GLN A 83 4.15 5.71 7.06
CA GLN A 83 4.65 4.91 8.18
C GLN A 83 4.53 3.40 7.92
N PRO A 84 3.39 2.85 7.44
CA PRO A 84 3.30 1.43 7.09
C PRO A 84 4.36 0.98 6.08
N VAL A 85 4.63 1.79 5.05
CA VAL A 85 5.65 1.48 4.02
C VAL A 85 7.05 1.49 4.61
N LYS A 86 7.36 2.42 5.52
CA LYS A 86 8.66 2.48 6.21
C LYS A 86 8.86 1.26 7.11
N GLU A 87 7.88 0.95 7.94
CA GLU A 87 7.93 -0.20 8.85
C GLU A 87 8.03 -1.55 8.11
N PHE A 88 7.35 -1.65 6.97
CA PHE A 88 7.42 -2.79 6.05
C PHE A 88 8.81 -2.93 5.43
N SER A 89 9.39 -1.83 4.97
CA SER A 89 10.75 -1.76 4.42
C SER A 89 11.78 -2.22 5.44
N GLU A 90 11.67 -1.77 6.70
CA GLU A 90 12.54 -2.20 7.79
C GLU A 90 12.36 -3.69 8.14
N ALA A 91 11.13 -4.22 8.10
CA ALA A 91 10.87 -5.61 8.45
C ALA A 91 11.44 -6.62 7.43
N ILE A 92 11.36 -6.30 6.14
CA ILE A 92 11.81 -7.20 5.07
C ILE A 92 13.24 -6.89 4.59
N GLY A 93 13.69 -5.64 4.76
CA GLY A 93 14.89 -5.11 4.09
C GLY A 93 14.60 -4.59 2.68
N ALA A 94 13.35 -4.21 2.41
CA ALA A 94 12.94 -3.59 1.15
C ALA A 94 13.27 -2.09 1.11
N LYS A 95 13.19 -1.45 -0.06
CA LYS A 95 13.37 0.02 -0.17
C LYS A 95 12.03 0.74 -0.08
N ALA A 96 11.93 1.73 0.80
CA ALA A 96 10.74 2.58 0.92
C ALA A 96 10.89 3.90 0.15
N MET A 97 9.82 4.30 -0.53
CA MET A 97 9.64 5.64 -1.08
C MET A 97 8.37 6.26 -0.50
N THR A 98 8.54 7.06 0.56
CA THR A 98 7.45 7.70 1.31
C THR A 98 7.26 9.17 0.93
N ALA A 99 8.28 9.79 0.35
CA ALA A 99 8.24 11.17 -0.11
C ALA A 99 7.54 11.31 -1.47
N ARG A 100 7.42 12.55 -1.95
CA ARG A 100 6.97 12.83 -3.31
C ARG A 100 7.84 12.05 -4.32
N PHE A 101 7.19 11.22 -5.13
CA PHE A 101 7.86 10.50 -6.21
C PHE A 101 8.40 11.49 -7.24
N VAL A 102 9.72 11.48 -7.46
CA VAL A 102 10.38 12.34 -8.45
C VAL A 102 10.29 11.64 -9.81
N PRO A 103 9.69 12.27 -10.83
CA PRO A 103 9.67 11.69 -12.17
C PRO A 103 11.09 11.42 -12.68
N GLY A 104 11.31 10.26 -13.29
CA GLY A 104 12.62 9.83 -13.75
C GLY A 104 13.39 8.97 -12.75
N THR A 105 12.82 8.68 -11.57
CA THR A 105 13.44 7.84 -10.54
C THR A 105 13.74 6.43 -11.04
N PHE A 106 12.89 5.86 -11.91
CA PHE A 106 13.14 4.53 -12.47
C PHE A 106 13.72 4.57 -13.88
N THR A 107 13.48 5.65 -14.62
CA THR A 107 13.79 5.71 -16.06
C THR A 107 15.08 6.44 -16.40
N ASN A 108 15.62 7.28 -15.51
CA ASN A 108 16.82 8.08 -15.77
C ASN A 108 18.03 7.61 -14.92
N PRO A 109 18.99 6.86 -15.50
CA PRO A 109 20.18 6.40 -14.78
C PRO A 109 21.08 7.51 -14.25
N SER A 110 21.04 8.71 -14.86
CA SER A 110 21.85 9.85 -14.42
C SER A 110 21.26 10.61 -13.24
N ALA A 111 20.04 10.27 -12.80
CA ALA A 111 19.42 10.91 -11.66
C ALA A 111 20.04 10.45 -10.34
N LYS A 112 20.27 11.37 -9.40
CA LYS A 112 20.83 11.05 -8.07
C LYS A 112 19.99 10.06 -7.25
N GLY A 113 18.69 9.98 -7.54
CA GLY A 113 17.75 9.08 -6.89
C GLY A 113 17.44 7.81 -7.68
N PHE A 114 18.20 7.50 -8.75
CA PHE A 114 17.91 6.37 -9.62
C PHE A 114 17.85 5.04 -8.85
N VAL A 115 16.80 4.27 -9.12
CA VAL A 115 16.62 2.93 -8.57
C VAL A 115 16.07 2.01 -9.64
N GLU A 116 16.54 0.78 -9.66
CA GLU A 116 16.01 -0.29 -10.50
C GLU A 116 15.17 -1.25 -9.65
N PRO A 117 13.83 -1.11 -9.62
CA PRO A 117 12.98 -2.06 -8.94
C PRO A 117 12.89 -3.37 -9.72
N GLY A 118 12.83 -4.50 -9.00
CA GLY A 118 12.36 -5.76 -9.54
C GLY A 118 10.84 -5.92 -9.43
N VAL A 119 10.24 -5.30 -8.42
CA VAL A 119 8.79 -5.26 -8.19
C VAL A 119 8.44 -4.02 -7.37
N ILE A 120 7.29 -3.41 -7.67
CA ILE A 120 6.78 -2.28 -6.89
C ILE A 120 5.48 -2.63 -6.16
N ILE A 121 5.33 -2.11 -4.95
CA ILE A 121 4.11 -2.18 -4.15
C ILE A 121 3.62 -0.76 -3.93
N VAL A 122 2.37 -0.49 -4.30
CA VAL A 122 1.78 0.85 -4.24
C VAL A 122 0.62 0.86 -3.25
N ALA A 123 0.67 1.78 -2.28
CA ALA A 123 -0.40 1.93 -1.28
C ALA A 123 -1.69 2.58 -1.82
N ASP A 124 -1.57 3.45 -2.83
CA ASP A 124 -2.74 4.00 -3.52
C ASP A 124 -2.42 4.30 -5.00
N PRO A 125 -3.02 3.54 -5.94
CA PRO A 125 -2.80 3.75 -7.36
C PRO A 125 -3.18 5.14 -7.87
N GLU A 126 -4.09 5.84 -7.21
CA GLU A 126 -4.48 7.18 -7.63
C GLU A 126 -3.44 8.24 -7.28
N SER A 127 -2.81 8.10 -6.10
CA SER A 127 -1.82 9.04 -5.60
C SER A 127 -0.43 8.83 -6.23
N ASP A 128 -0.12 7.59 -6.59
CA ASP A 128 1.22 7.13 -7.03
C ASP A 128 1.27 6.77 -8.53
N LYS A 129 0.38 7.35 -9.36
CA LYS A 129 0.29 7.09 -10.81
C LYS A 129 1.63 7.19 -11.54
N GLN A 130 2.47 8.16 -11.18
CA GLN A 130 3.77 8.38 -11.79
C GLN A 130 4.70 7.15 -11.65
N ALA A 131 4.71 6.53 -10.46
CA ALA A 131 5.52 5.35 -10.21
C ALA A 131 5.01 4.13 -11.02
N ILE A 132 3.68 4.01 -11.15
CA ILE A 132 3.04 2.96 -11.95
C ILE A 132 3.40 3.15 -13.43
N GLU A 133 3.27 4.36 -13.97
CA GLU A 133 3.57 4.66 -15.37
C GLU A 133 5.04 4.40 -15.73
N GLU A 134 5.97 4.76 -14.85
CA GLU A 134 7.39 4.44 -15.07
C GLU A 134 7.68 2.94 -14.97
N SER A 135 7.02 2.24 -14.05
CA SER A 135 7.16 0.78 -13.92
C SER A 135 6.66 0.04 -15.16
N VAL A 136 5.55 0.48 -15.74
CA VAL A 136 5.02 -0.07 -17.00
C VAL A 136 6.02 0.11 -18.15
N LYS A 137 6.65 1.28 -18.26
CA LYS A 137 7.66 1.54 -19.31
C LYS A 137 8.84 0.58 -19.21
N LEU A 138 9.21 0.20 -17.99
CA LEU A 138 10.32 -0.72 -17.70
C LEU A 138 9.89 -2.19 -17.58
N ARG A 139 8.58 -2.49 -17.77
CA ARG A 139 7.98 -3.83 -17.63
C ARG A 139 8.20 -4.45 -16.25
N ILE A 140 8.16 -3.62 -15.22
CA ILE A 140 8.28 -4.02 -13.83
C ILE A 140 6.88 -4.36 -13.30
N PRO A 141 6.69 -5.51 -12.63
CA PRO A 141 5.39 -5.90 -12.09
C PRO A 141 4.93 -4.96 -10.98
N VAL A 142 3.64 -4.63 -11.01
CA VAL A 142 3.00 -3.68 -10.10
C VAL A 142 1.96 -4.37 -9.22
N VAL A 143 2.17 -4.30 -7.91
CA VAL A 143 1.19 -4.70 -6.90
C VAL A 143 0.53 -3.46 -6.32
N GLY A 144 -0.79 -3.38 -6.34
CA GLY A 144 -1.54 -2.21 -5.87
C GLY A 144 -2.55 -2.52 -4.76
N LEU A 145 -2.56 -1.70 -3.72
CA LEU A 145 -3.66 -1.66 -2.75
C LEU A 145 -4.81 -0.83 -3.31
N CYS A 146 -5.91 -1.49 -3.68
CA CYS A 146 -7.00 -0.89 -4.44
C CYS A 146 -8.29 -0.83 -3.64
N SER A 147 -8.89 0.35 -3.53
CA SER A 147 -10.28 0.49 -3.06
C SER A 147 -11.27 0.37 -4.22
N THR A 148 -12.56 0.38 -3.89
CA THR A 148 -13.66 0.15 -4.84
C THR A 148 -13.69 1.14 -6.00
N ASN A 149 -13.13 2.35 -5.80
CA ASN A 149 -13.10 3.43 -6.79
C ASN A 149 -11.80 3.47 -7.61
N ASN A 150 -10.79 2.65 -7.30
CA ASN A 150 -9.56 2.64 -8.07
C ASN A 150 -9.78 1.91 -9.42
N TYR A 151 -9.00 2.32 -10.42
CA TYR A 151 -8.90 1.62 -11.70
C TYR A 151 -7.77 0.59 -11.63
N LEU A 152 -7.95 -0.58 -12.22
CA LEU A 152 -6.93 -1.63 -12.25
C LEU A 152 -6.01 -1.56 -13.47
N ARG A 153 -6.10 -0.46 -14.24
CA ARG A 153 -5.21 -0.23 -15.38
C ARG A 153 -3.76 -0.17 -14.89
N ASN A 154 -2.88 -0.94 -15.53
CA ASN A 154 -1.45 -1.02 -15.23
C ASN A 154 -1.11 -1.59 -13.84
N ILE A 155 -2.03 -2.32 -13.22
CA ILE A 155 -1.81 -3.06 -11.97
C ILE A 155 -1.95 -4.54 -12.28
N ASP A 156 -0.89 -5.31 -12.06
CA ASP A 156 -0.89 -6.75 -12.34
C ASP A 156 -1.62 -7.53 -11.25
N VAL A 157 -1.36 -7.18 -9.98
CA VAL A 157 -2.01 -7.81 -8.83
C VAL A 157 -2.59 -6.74 -7.92
N ALA A 158 -3.92 -6.78 -7.78
CA ALA A 158 -4.66 -5.87 -6.90
C ALA A 158 -5.03 -6.57 -5.59
N ILE A 159 -4.71 -5.94 -4.45
CA ILE A 159 -5.23 -6.30 -3.13
C ILE A 159 -6.42 -5.39 -2.85
N PRO A 160 -7.66 -5.92 -2.80
CA PRO A 160 -8.83 -5.10 -2.53
C PRO A 160 -8.83 -4.65 -1.07
N ILE A 161 -8.75 -3.34 -0.80
CA ILE A 161 -8.73 -2.82 0.57
C ILE A 161 -9.26 -1.39 0.68
N ASN A 162 -9.65 -0.99 1.88
CA ASN A 162 -9.83 0.41 2.25
C ASN A 162 -8.50 1.19 2.32
N ASN A 163 -8.04 1.69 1.17
CA ASN A 163 -6.86 2.58 1.09
C ASN A 163 -7.07 3.98 1.71
N LYS A 164 -8.20 4.29 2.36
CA LYS A 164 -8.42 5.56 3.08
C LYS A 164 -8.23 5.43 4.58
N GLY A 165 -8.40 4.23 5.13
CA GLY A 165 -8.28 3.97 6.56
C GLY A 165 -6.82 3.84 6.99
N ARG A 166 -6.42 4.57 8.04
CA ARG A 166 -5.08 4.47 8.66
C ARG A 166 -4.77 3.03 9.11
N LYS A 167 -5.70 2.47 9.88
CA LYS A 167 -5.60 1.11 10.44
C LYS A 167 -5.62 0.03 9.38
N SER A 168 -6.33 0.28 8.28
CA SER A 168 -6.49 -0.70 7.21
C SER A 168 -5.20 -0.89 6.41
N ILE A 169 -4.57 0.22 5.99
CA ILE A 169 -3.28 0.17 5.29
C ILE A 169 -2.21 -0.45 6.20
N ALA A 170 -2.17 -0.04 7.48
CA ALA A 170 -1.26 -0.58 8.47
C ALA A 170 -1.40 -2.10 8.61
N LEU A 171 -2.64 -2.60 8.76
CA LEU A 171 -2.91 -4.04 8.89
C LEU A 171 -2.41 -4.84 7.69
N VAL A 172 -2.58 -4.33 6.46
CA VAL A 172 -2.16 -5.09 5.27
C VAL A 172 -0.66 -5.07 5.05
N PHE A 173 0.03 -3.96 5.28
CA PHE A 173 1.50 -3.98 5.25
C PHE A 173 2.08 -4.85 6.36
N PHE A 174 1.48 -4.83 7.55
CA PHE A 174 1.81 -5.75 8.64
C PHE A 174 1.66 -7.22 8.22
N LEU A 175 0.50 -7.58 7.67
CA LEU A 175 0.21 -8.93 7.20
C LEU A 175 1.16 -9.36 6.08
N LEU A 176 1.40 -8.51 5.10
CA LEU A 176 2.33 -8.79 4.02
C LEU A 176 3.75 -9.04 4.56
N ALA A 177 4.24 -8.20 5.49
CA ALA A 177 5.55 -8.40 6.10
C ALA A 177 5.64 -9.74 6.84
N ARG A 178 4.62 -10.07 7.63
CA ARG A 178 4.55 -11.33 8.38
C ARG A 178 4.55 -12.54 7.44
N GLU A 179 3.69 -12.54 6.42
CA GLU A 179 3.58 -13.67 5.49
C GLU A 179 4.83 -13.80 4.60
N ILE A 180 5.46 -12.70 4.16
CA ILE A 180 6.74 -12.76 3.42
C ILE A 180 7.84 -13.40 4.27
N LEU A 181 7.97 -13.00 5.53
CA LEU A 181 8.99 -13.56 6.43
C LEU A 181 8.75 -15.04 6.76
N LYS A 182 7.48 -15.45 6.77
CA LYS A 182 7.06 -16.85 6.93
C LYS A 182 7.45 -17.68 5.70
N GLU A 183 7.16 -17.18 4.50
CA GLU A 183 7.57 -17.80 3.23
C GLU A 183 9.10 -17.87 3.07
N GLN A 184 9.83 -16.85 3.57
CA GLN A 184 11.30 -16.86 3.60
C GLN A 184 11.89 -17.78 4.68
N GLY A 185 11.07 -18.42 5.52
CA GLY A 185 11.50 -19.32 6.59
C GLY A 185 12.19 -18.64 7.78
N LYS A 186 12.22 -17.30 7.81
CA LYS A 186 12.76 -16.51 8.94
C LYS A 186 11.86 -16.60 10.18
N ILE A 187 10.57 -16.83 9.97
CA ILE A 187 9.55 -16.96 11.00
C ILE A 187 8.83 -18.29 10.79
N LYS A 188 8.67 -19.07 11.87
CA LYS A 188 7.96 -20.36 11.83
C LYS A 188 6.55 -20.25 12.40
N LYS A 189 6.32 -19.37 13.37
CA LYS A 189 5.00 -19.14 13.98
C LYS A 189 4.61 -17.67 13.91
N ASP A 190 3.32 -17.42 13.79
CA ASP A 190 2.77 -16.06 13.68
C ASP A 190 3.08 -15.18 14.90
N THR A 191 3.39 -15.81 16.06
CA THR A 191 3.79 -15.17 17.33
C THR A 191 5.23 -14.66 17.34
N ASP A 192 6.08 -15.06 16.39
CA ASP A 192 7.50 -14.69 16.39
C ASP A 192 7.73 -13.33 15.70
N PHE A 193 6.70 -12.77 15.07
CA PHE A 193 6.77 -11.43 14.49
C PHE A 193 6.64 -10.38 15.60
N LYS A 194 7.75 -9.70 15.90
CA LYS A 194 7.88 -8.81 17.07
C LYS A 194 7.10 -7.49 16.97
N LYS A 195 6.72 -7.07 15.77
CA LYS A 195 5.98 -5.82 15.57
C LYS A 195 4.49 -6.09 15.76
N GLU A 196 3.73 -5.10 16.20
CA GLU A 196 2.27 -5.15 16.25
C GLU A 196 1.66 -4.33 15.09
N PRO A 197 0.39 -4.58 14.69
CA PRO A 197 -0.28 -3.77 13.68
C PRO A 197 -0.32 -2.27 14.02
N GLU A 198 -0.27 -1.93 15.31
CA GLU A 198 -0.27 -0.56 15.84
C GLU A 198 1.03 0.19 15.53
N ASP A 199 2.17 -0.51 15.44
CA ASP A 199 3.46 0.10 15.09
C ASP A 199 3.47 0.62 13.65
N PHE A 200 2.69 -0.03 12.78
CA PHE A 200 2.51 0.38 11.39
C PHE A 200 1.54 1.56 11.26
N GLU A 201 0.73 1.90 12.27
CA GLU A 201 -0.21 3.01 12.17
C GLU A 201 0.52 4.36 12.14
N TYR A 202 0.11 5.23 11.21
CA TYR A 202 0.63 6.59 11.13
C TYR A 202 0.40 7.36 12.45
N LYS A 203 1.48 7.67 13.16
CA LYS A 203 1.49 8.54 14.34
C LYS A 203 1.49 9.98 13.83
N LEU A 204 0.41 10.72 14.11
CA LEU A 204 0.45 12.17 13.94
C LEU A 204 1.48 12.71 14.93
N GLN A 205 2.66 13.09 14.46
CA GLN A 205 3.50 14.02 15.20
C GLN A 205 2.89 15.41 14.98
N GLU A 206 2.47 16.06 16.07
CA GLU A 206 1.85 17.39 16.09
C GLU A 206 2.76 18.53 15.57
N GLY A 207 4.00 18.24 15.14
CA GLY A 207 5.00 19.24 14.73
C GLY A 207 5.13 19.49 13.22
N ALA A 208 4.28 18.92 12.36
CA ALA A 208 4.37 19.12 10.91
C ALA A 208 3.82 20.48 10.41
N GLU A 209 3.17 21.27 11.28
CA GLU A 209 2.65 22.60 10.92
C GLU A 209 3.78 23.65 10.75
N GLU A 210 4.90 23.53 11.47
CA GLU A 210 6.00 24.51 11.38
C GLU A 210 6.79 24.44 10.04
N ALA A 211 6.77 23.30 9.37
CA ALA A 211 7.44 23.13 8.07
C ALA A 211 6.59 23.66 6.89
N GLU A 212 5.26 23.69 7.00
CA GLU A 212 4.39 24.23 5.94
C GLU A 212 4.33 25.76 5.95
N GLU A 213 4.44 26.42 7.11
CA GLU A 213 4.47 27.89 7.21
C GLU A 213 5.76 28.51 6.65
N THR A 214 6.87 27.76 6.65
CA THR A 214 8.16 28.27 6.14
C THR A 214 8.26 28.20 4.61
N GLU A 215 7.61 27.24 3.95
CA GLU A 215 7.58 27.14 2.47
C GLU A 215 6.54 28.08 1.80
N THR A 216 5.49 28.48 2.51
CA THR A 216 4.45 29.39 1.95
C THR A 216 4.90 30.84 1.82
N LYS A 217 5.97 31.26 2.51
CA LYS A 217 6.60 32.57 2.29
C LYS A 217 7.55 32.54 1.08
N ARG A 218 6.99 32.40 -0.12
CA ARG A 218 7.72 32.69 -1.37
C ARG A 218 8.31 34.12 -1.28
N PRO A 219 9.62 34.31 -1.47
CA PRO A 219 10.21 35.65 -1.44
C PRO A 219 9.60 36.50 -2.55
N LYS A 220 9.00 37.64 -2.19
CA LYS A 220 8.43 38.60 -3.15
C LYS A 220 9.57 39.05 -4.08
N PHE A 221 9.47 38.68 -5.35
CA PHE A 221 10.39 39.11 -6.40
C PHE A 221 10.32 40.65 -6.49
N ARG A 222 11.34 41.32 -5.96
CA ARG A 222 11.43 42.78 -5.96
C ARG A 222 11.77 43.21 -7.39
N ARG A 223 10.75 43.60 -8.18
CA ARG A 223 10.94 44.22 -9.49
C ARG A 223 11.84 45.44 -9.30
N LYS A 224 13.10 45.36 -9.72
CA LYS A 224 13.95 46.53 -9.90
C LYS A 224 13.30 47.36 -11.00
N GLU A 225 12.76 48.52 -10.64
CA GLU A 225 12.43 49.57 -11.58
C GLU A 225 13.69 49.85 -12.41
N ARG A 226 13.58 49.61 -13.73
CA ARG A 226 14.57 50.07 -14.68
C ARG A 226 14.42 51.59 -14.75
N ARG A 227 15.44 52.31 -14.29
CA ARG A 227 15.67 53.70 -14.67
C ARG A 227 16.23 53.76 -16.08
#